data_AF-A0A6B2H491-F1
#
_entry.id   AF-A0A6B2H491-F1
#
_cell.length_a   1.000
_cell.length_b   1.000
_cell.length_c   1.000
_cell.angle_alpha   90.00
_cell.angle_beta   90.00
_cell.angle_gamma   90.00
#
_symmetry.space_group_name_H-M   'P 1'
#
loop_
_entity.id
_entity.type
_entity.pdbx_description
1 polymer ?
#
loop_
_entity_poly.entity_id
_entity_poly.type
_entity_poly.pdbx_seq_one_letter_code
_entity_poly.pdbx_strand_id
1 'polypeptide(L)'
;MSITLNPRLFVSLSPLEHVKPHPINDGRFDPAFAYKVLGVYNASETSECFFILSNPANEMWFISQRHLRTYKLLDSDDFYIRMETQLNEATDDHETAARVLPIASNGHL
;
A
#
# COMPACT_ATOMS: atom_id res chain seq x y z
N MET A 1 -8.71 25.24 4.89
CA MET A 1 -8.64 24.15 3.89
C MET A 1 -8.93 22.86 4.64
N SER A 2 -10.10 22.24 4.45
CA SER A 2 -10.46 21.01 5.16
C SER A 2 -9.80 19.82 4.46
N ILE A 3 -9.00 19.05 5.18
CA ILE A 3 -8.51 17.76 4.68
C ILE A 3 -9.57 16.71 5.02
N THR A 4 -10.21 16.12 4.00
CA THR A 4 -11.22 15.09 4.21
C THR A 4 -10.58 13.73 3.94
N LEU A 5 -10.54 12.87 4.96
CA LEU A 5 -10.12 11.48 4.81
C LEU A 5 -11.20 10.69 4.05
N ASN A 6 -10.78 9.86 3.09
CA ASN A 6 -11.69 8.94 2.44
C ASN A 6 -12.04 7.76 3.39
N PRO A 7 -13.31 7.56 3.78
CA PRO A 7 -13.69 6.55 4.77
C PRO A 7 -13.49 5.10 4.28
N ARG A 8 -13.23 4.93 2.98
CA ARG A 8 -12.96 3.63 2.35
C ARG A 8 -11.48 3.28 2.28
N LEU A 9 -10.59 4.12 2.83
CA LEU A 9 -9.15 3.92 2.71
C LEU A 9 -8.65 2.76 3.59
N PHE A 10 -8.02 1.78 2.95
CA PHE A 10 -7.22 0.76 3.58
C PHE A 10 -5.73 0.96 3.26
N VAL A 11 -4.88 0.73 4.26
CA VAL A 11 -3.43 0.87 4.18
C VAL A 11 -2.74 -0.45 4.53
N SER A 12 -1.60 -0.72 3.90
CA SER A 12 -0.73 -1.85 4.24
C SER A 12 0.48 -1.39 5.04
N LEU A 13 1.12 -2.35 5.73
CA LEU A 13 2.27 -2.08 6.57
C LEU A 13 3.57 -2.25 5.76
N SER A 14 4.45 -1.27 5.90
CA SER A 14 5.84 -1.26 5.45
C SER A 14 6.70 -0.83 6.65
N PRO A 15 6.86 -1.71 7.66
CA PRO A 15 7.53 -1.36 8.90
C PRO A 15 8.98 -0.91 8.68
N LEU A 16 9.38 0.18 9.33
CA LEU A 16 10.75 0.64 9.39
C LEU A 16 11.31 0.38 10.78
N GLU A 17 12.46 -0.28 10.86
CA GLU A 17 13.02 -0.73 12.14
C GLU A 17 13.28 0.41 13.15
N HIS A 18 13.69 1.56 12.63
CA HIS A 18 14.15 2.72 13.42
C HIS A 18 13.02 3.70 13.78
N VAL A 19 11.79 3.46 13.34
CA VAL A 19 10.63 4.30 13.70
C VAL A 19 9.82 3.57 14.77
N LYS A 20 9.50 4.29 15.86
CA LYS A 20 8.80 3.75 17.03
C LYS A 20 7.50 4.51 17.28
N PRO A 21 6.46 3.86 17.85
CA PRO A 21 6.41 2.43 18.17
C PRO A 21 6.37 1.57 16.89
N HIS A 22 7.00 0.40 16.95
CA HIS A 22 7.07 -0.50 15.81
C HIS A 22 5.74 -1.26 15.68
N PRO A 23 4.99 -1.12 14.57
CA PRO A 23 3.61 -1.63 14.49
C PRO A 23 3.49 -3.13 14.74
N ILE A 24 4.46 -3.93 14.28
CA ILE A 24 4.43 -5.38 14.45
C ILE A 24 4.80 -5.76 15.89
N ASN A 25 6.03 -5.43 16.29
CA ASN A 25 6.60 -5.85 17.57
C ASN A 25 5.86 -5.28 18.78
N ASP A 26 5.46 -4.01 18.72
CA ASP A 26 4.81 -3.32 19.85
C ASP A 26 3.28 -3.35 19.69
N GLY A 27 2.79 -3.10 18.48
CA GLY A 27 1.36 -2.97 18.19
C GLY A 27 0.63 -4.25 17.77
N ARG A 28 1.34 -5.37 17.61
CA ARG A 28 0.78 -6.67 17.18
C ARG A 28 0.00 -6.61 15.86
N PHE A 29 0.41 -5.72 14.98
CA PHE A 29 -0.10 -5.70 13.61
C PHE A 29 0.56 -6.80 12.78
N ASP A 30 -0.19 -7.35 11.82
CA ASP A 30 0.24 -8.41 10.91
C ASP A 30 0.37 -7.84 9.48
N PRO A 31 1.57 -7.89 8.86
CA PRO A 31 1.80 -7.44 7.49
C PRO A 31 1.01 -8.17 6.42
N ALA A 32 0.39 -9.32 6.74
CA ALA A 32 -0.51 -10.02 5.82
C ALA A 32 -1.87 -9.32 5.66
N PHE A 33 -2.17 -8.30 6.48
CA PHE A 33 -3.43 -7.58 6.46
C PHE A 33 -3.27 -6.14 6.00
N ALA A 34 -4.32 -5.61 5.38
CA ALA A 34 -4.53 -4.19 5.21
C ALA A 34 -5.54 -3.70 6.24
N TYR A 35 -5.35 -2.49 6.74
CA TYR A 35 -6.08 -1.92 7.86
C TYR A 35 -6.87 -0.70 7.42
N LYS A 36 -8.12 -0.60 7.86
CA LYS A 36 -8.99 0.54 7.60
C LYS A 36 -8.49 1.75 8.36
N VAL A 37 -8.37 2.89 7.69
CA VAL A 37 -8.01 4.15 8.33
C VAL A 37 -9.24 4.73 9.02
N LEU A 38 -9.19 4.81 10.34
CA LEU A 38 -10.28 5.35 11.17
C LEU A 38 -10.18 6.86 11.36
N GLY A 39 -8.97 7.39 11.23
CA GLY A 39 -8.71 8.81 11.37
C GLY A 39 -7.27 9.15 11.05
N VAL A 40 -7.02 10.46 10.97
CA VAL A 40 -5.69 11.02 10.76
C VAL A 40 -5.49 12.12 11.77
N TYR A 41 -4.34 12.09 12.45
CA TYR A 41 -3.92 13.09 13.40
C TYR A 41 -2.55 13.63 12.99
N ASN A 42 -2.44 14.95 12.88
CA ASN A 42 -1.17 15.62 12.63
C ASN A 42 -0.83 16.43 13.88
N ALA A 43 0.26 16.05 14.56
CA ALA A 43 0.75 16.82 15.70
C ALA A 43 1.46 18.07 15.16
N SER A 44 0.87 19.25 15.33
CA SER A 44 1.35 20.53 14.77
C SER A 44 2.83 20.86 15.03
N GLU A 45 3.43 20.25 16.05
CA GLU A 45 4.83 20.44 16.45
C GLU A 45 5.81 19.55 15.67
N THR A 46 5.31 18.55 14.95
CA THR A 46 6.11 17.59 14.18
C THR A 46 5.59 17.55 12.75
N SER A 47 6.46 17.42 11.74
CA SER A 47 6.01 17.15 10.36
C SER A 47 5.51 15.71 10.17
N GLU A 48 5.09 15.05 11.24
CA GLU A 48 4.68 13.66 11.25
C GLU A 48 3.15 13.56 11.33
N CYS A 49 2.63 12.72 10.45
CA CYS A 49 1.21 12.42 10.37
C CYS A 49 1.00 10.99 10.90
N PHE A 50 0.05 10.84 11.80
CA PHE A 50 -0.33 9.57 12.39
C PHE A 50 -1.70 9.14 11.87
N PHE A 51 -1.80 7.87 11.54
CA PHE A 51 -3.02 7.22 11.13
C PHE A 51 -3.55 6.40 12.30
N ILE A 52 -4.85 6.53 12.57
CA ILE A 52 -5.52 5.77 13.62
C ILE A 52 -6.02 4.47 13.01
N LEU A 53 -5.47 3.36 13.48
CA LEU A 53 -5.81 2.00 13.04
C LEU A 53 -6.26 1.16 14.25
N SER A 54 -7.05 0.12 14.00
CA SER A 54 -7.35 -0.91 14.98
C SER A 54 -6.57 -2.19 14.67
N ASN A 55 -5.86 -2.73 15.67
CA ASN A 55 -5.16 -4.00 15.52
C ASN A 55 -6.11 -5.19 15.72
N PRO A 56 -5.68 -6.44 15.45
CA PRO A 56 -6.50 -7.63 15.68
C PRO A 56 -6.89 -7.89 17.15
N ALA A 57 -6.22 -7.23 18.11
CA ALA A 57 -6.55 -7.28 19.53
C ALA A 57 -7.61 -6.24 19.96
N ASN A 58 -8.23 -5.53 19.01
CA ASN A 58 -9.20 -4.45 19.23
C ASN A 58 -8.63 -3.24 19.98
N GLU A 59 -7.32 -3.02 19.89
CA GLU A 59 -6.65 -1.83 20.43
C GLU A 59 -6.53 -0.77 19.34
N MET A 60 -6.70 0.50 19.72
CA MET A 60 -6.45 1.63 18.82
C MET A 60 -5.01 2.09 18.91
N TRP A 61 -4.40 2.30 17.75
CA TRP A 61 -3.00 2.71 17.64
C TRP A 61 -2.83 3.90 16.71
N PHE A 62 -1.88 4.77 17.07
CA PHE A 62 -1.41 5.87 16.24
C PHE A 62 -0.16 5.40 15.51
N ILE A 63 -0.31 5.10 14.22
CA ILE A 63 0.77 4.58 13.39
C ILE A 63 1.30 5.71 12.53
N SER A 64 2.61 5.98 12.64
CA SER A 64 3.28 6.95 11.78
C SER A 64 3.08 6.58 10.30
N GLN A 65 2.79 7.58 9.46
CA GLN A 65 2.68 7.42 8.01
C GLN A 65 3.91 6.75 7.39
N ARG A 66 5.07 6.82 8.04
CA ARG A 66 6.33 6.21 7.57
C ARG A 66 6.24 4.68 7.48
N HIS A 67 5.44 4.07 8.35
CA HIS A 67 5.18 2.63 8.34
C HIS A 67 4.08 2.19 7.37
N LEU A 68 3.45 3.10 6.64
CA LEU A 68 2.23 2.82 5.88
C LEU A 68 2.45 2.98 4.38
N ARG A 69 1.71 2.16 3.63
CA ARG A 69 1.54 2.29 2.18
C ARG A 69 0.07 2.26 1.85
N THR A 70 -0.33 2.98 0.81
CA THR A 70 -1.69 2.90 0.28
C THR A 70 -1.95 1.50 -0.26
N TYR A 71 -3.11 0.92 0.08
CA TYR A 71 -3.50 -0.39 -0.46
C TYR A 71 -4.68 -0.27 -1.43
N LYS A 72 -5.91 -0.10 -0.94
CA LYS A 72 -7.13 -0.05 -1.75
C LYS A 72 -8.17 0.89 -1.13
N LEU A 73 -9.13 1.33 -1.95
CA LEU A 73 -10.39 1.91 -1.47
C LEU A 73 -11.47 0.82 -1.50
N LEU A 74 -11.99 0.44 -0.34
CA LEU A 74 -12.93 -0.67 -0.21
C LEU A 74 -14.18 -0.25 0.52
N ASP A 75 -15.33 -0.75 0.04
CA ASP A 75 -16.60 -0.62 0.74
C ASP A 75 -16.77 -1.83 1.67
N SER A 76 -16.28 -1.69 2.90
CA SER A 76 -16.28 -2.74 3.92
C SER A 76 -16.37 -2.11 5.31
N ASP A 77 -17.08 -2.78 6.21
CA ASP A 77 -17.19 -2.42 7.63
C ASP A 77 -16.09 -3.06 8.49
N ASP A 78 -15.26 -3.92 7.92
CA ASP A 78 -14.16 -4.56 8.63
C ASP A 78 -13.04 -3.58 8.97
N PHE A 79 -12.42 -3.75 10.13
CA PHE A 79 -11.25 -2.96 10.53
C PHE A 79 -9.97 -3.37 9.79
N TYR A 80 -9.90 -4.60 9.34
CA TYR A 80 -8.77 -5.14 8.61
C TYR A 80 -9.22 -6.29 7.71
N ILE A 81 -8.52 -6.45 6.60
CA ILE A 81 -8.78 -7.52 5.65
C ILE A 81 -7.46 -8.18 5.27
N ARG A 82 -7.51 -9.48 4.97
CA ARG A 82 -6.32 -10.19 4.49
C ARG A 82 -5.97 -9.68 3.10
N MET A 83 -4.71 -9.32 2.89
CA MET A 83 -4.24 -8.93 1.57
C MET A 83 -4.09 -10.16 0.68
N GLU A 84 -4.51 -10.01 -0.58
CA GLU A 84 -4.18 -10.99 -1.61
C GLU A 84 -2.68 -10.89 -1.86
N THR A 85 -1.97 -12.02 -1.78
CA THR A 85 -0.58 -12.07 -2.23
C THR A 85 -0.59 -11.72 -3.71
N GLN A 86 -0.04 -10.57 -4.07
CA GLN A 86 0.23 -10.30 -5.48
C GLN A 86 1.30 -11.31 -5.90
N LEU A 87 0.88 -12.39 -6.60
CA LEU A 87 1.82 -13.10 -7.45
C LEU A 87 2.30 -12.07 -8.46
N ASN A 88 3.54 -11.64 -8.31
CA ASN A 88 4.23 -10.96 -9.38
C ASN A 88 4.29 -11.94 -10.55
N GLU A 89 3.39 -11.80 -11.51
CA GLU A 89 3.67 -12.22 -12.88
C GLU A 89 4.85 -11.34 -13.34
N ALA A 90 6.05 -11.84 -13.11
CA ALA A 90 7.22 -11.39 -13.83
C ALA A 90 6.98 -11.77 -15.29
N THR A 91 6.43 -10.85 -16.07
CA THR A 91 6.48 -10.95 -17.52
C THR A 91 7.95 -10.89 -17.90
N ASP A 92 8.45 -12.07 -18.29
CA ASP A 92 9.80 -12.36 -18.72
C ASP A 92 10.03 -11.67 -20.09
N ASP A 93 10.28 -10.36 -20.08
CA ASP A 93 10.65 -9.62 -21.30
C ASP A 93 12.16 -9.73 -21.54
N HIS A 94 12.63 -10.96 -21.74
CA HIS A 94 13.93 -11.26 -22.31
C HIS A 94 13.81 -12.33 -23.41
N GLU A 95 13.21 -11.96 -24.55
CA GLU A 95 13.72 -12.47 -25.83
C GLU A 95 13.45 -11.51 -26.99
N THR A 96 14.47 -10.70 -27.26
CA THR A 96 14.72 -10.14 -28.58
C THR A 96 15.08 -11.30 -29.52
N ALA A 97 14.15 -11.76 -30.34
CA ALA A 97 14.48 -12.56 -31.53
C ALA A 97 13.40 -12.45 -32.61
N ALA A 98 13.77 -11.75 -33.69
CA ALA A 98 13.34 -11.98 -35.07
C ALA A 98 11.82 -11.99 -35.36
N ARG A 99 11.27 -10.79 -35.62
CA ARG A 99 10.21 -10.66 -36.63
C ARG A 99 10.71 -9.74 -37.75
N VAL A 100 11.34 -10.38 -38.74
CA VAL A 100 11.70 -9.80 -40.03
C VAL A 100 10.42 -9.23 -40.65
N LEU A 101 10.38 -7.91 -40.85
CA LEU A 101 9.35 -7.25 -41.66
C LEU A 101 9.65 -7.55 -43.13
N PRO A 102 8.68 -8.02 -43.94
CA PRO A 102 8.88 -8.11 -45.37
C PRO A 102 8.94 -6.69 -45.94
N ILE A 103 10.09 -6.32 -46.51
CA ILE A 103 10.28 -5.09 -47.27
C ILE A 103 9.61 -5.33 -48.63
N ALA A 104 8.38 -4.84 -48.81
CA ALA A 104 7.81 -4.69 -50.14
C ALA A 104 8.36 -3.40 -50.76
N SER A 105 9.38 -3.53 -51.62
CA SER A 105 9.75 -2.48 -52.57
C SER A 105 9.28 -2.88 -53.95
N ASN A 106 8.15 -2.29 -54.37
CA ASN A 106 7.79 -2.18 -55.78
C ASN A 106 8.69 -1.13 -56.44
N GLY A 107 9.35 -1.48 -57.55
CA GLY A 107 10.10 -0.53 -58.39
C GLY A 107 10.66 -1.19 -59.64
N HIS A 108 10.16 -0.76 -60.80
CA HIS A 108 10.49 -1.14 -62.19
C HIS A 108 11.99 -1.35 -62.51
N LEU A 109 12.29 -2.34 -63.37
CA LEU A 109 12.47 -2.20 -64.82
C LEU A 109 12.50 -3.58 -65.50
#